data_AF-A0A8X6IBT6-F1
#
_entry.id   AF-A0A8X6IBT6-F1
#
_cell.length_a   1.000
_cell.length_b   1.000
_cell.length_c   1.000
_cell.angle_alpha   90.00
_cell.angle_beta   90.00
_cell.angle_gamma   90.00
#
_symmetry.space_group_name_H-M   'P 1'
#
loop_
_entity.id
_entity.type
_entity.pdbx_description
1 polymer ?
#
loop_
_entity_poly.entity_id
_entity_poly.type
_entity_poly.pdbx_seq_one_letter_code
_entity_poly.pdbx_strand_id
1 'polypeptide(L)'
;MWALCGNNDYCNNFYLYCGKEVVDAASTVVLSKEPMRTRVVKKMLQPVTDPKSHIVYFDNFFNSYNLLVDLSGFQATGIIRSDRIWHCPLEIDSTFKKTSRGSHDFYFDVKNRITVVKWNDKCITLATNFDILELLTCASRREKEKAEKNQIDQPCLVNNYNKNVWCRFS
;
A
#
# COMPACT_ATOMS: atom_id res chain seq x y z
N MET A 1 12.19 6.38 13.23
CA MET A 1 13.00 5.36 12.53
C MET A 1 12.06 4.63 11.59
N TRP A 2 12.55 4.20 10.42
CA TRP A 2 11.81 3.35 9.49
C TRP A 2 12.57 2.02 9.32
N ALA A 3 11.90 0.86 9.27
CA ALA A 3 12.57 -0.45 9.15
C ALA A 3 12.00 -1.39 8.07
N LEU A 4 12.81 -1.87 7.12
CA LEU A 4 12.42 -2.95 6.20
C LEU A 4 12.58 -4.29 6.92
N CYS A 5 11.45 -4.95 7.21
CA CYS A 5 11.42 -6.25 7.88
C CYS A 5 10.94 -7.36 6.92
N GLY A 6 11.46 -8.56 7.11
CA GLY A 6 11.00 -9.77 6.43
C GLY A 6 9.90 -10.48 7.20
N ASN A 7 9.26 -11.46 6.57
CA ASN A 7 8.23 -12.31 7.21
C ASN A 7 8.75 -13.24 8.32
N ASN A 8 10.07 -13.25 8.54
CA ASN A 8 10.77 -13.98 9.60
C ASN A 8 11.13 -13.07 10.79
N ASP A 9 10.50 -11.90 10.90
CA ASP A 9 10.75 -10.87 11.91
C ASP A 9 12.16 -10.26 11.89
N TYR A 10 12.96 -10.54 10.84
CA TYR A 10 14.29 -9.99 10.70
C TYR A 10 14.25 -8.58 10.08
N CYS A 11 14.93 -7.62 10.72
CA CYS A 11 15.15 -6.28 10.18
C CYS A 11 16.29 -6.33 9.15
N ASN A 12 15.94 -6.28 7.87
CA ASN A 12 16.90 -6.35 6.77
C ASN A 12 17.59 -5.00 6.52
N ASN A 13 16.87 -3.89 6.77
CA ASN A 13 17.40 -2.55 6.56
C ASN A 13 16.64 -1.55 7.44
N PHE A 14 17.25 -0.44 7.83
CA PHE A 14 16.56 0.63 8.53
C PHE A 14 17.08 2.01 8.14
N TYR A 15 16.24 3.02 8.35
CA TYR A 15 16.54 4.41 8.04
C TYR A 15 16.17 5.30 9.24
N LEU A 16 17.15 6.04 9.76
CA LEU A 16 16.89 7.01 10.81
C LEU A 16 16.38 8.32 10.19
N TYR A 17 15.15 8.68 10.51
CA TYR A 17 14.61 9.98 10.13
C TYR A 17 15.06 11.05 11.12
N CYS A 18 15.91 11.97 10.66
CA CYS A 18 16.49 13.05 11.48
C CYS A 18 15.79 14.41 11.28
N GLY A 19 14.58 14.44 10.74
CA GLY A 19 13.87 15.69 10.44
C GLY A 19 14.15 16.22 9.03
N LYS A 20 13.84 17.52 8.83
CA LYS A 20 14.07 18.19 7.55
C LYS A 20 15.57 18.46 7.42
N GLU A 21 16.21 17.84 6.43
CA GLU A 21 17.59 18.16 6.06
C GLU A 21 17.68 19.66 5.76
N VAL A 22 18.47 20.39 6.55
CA VAL A 22 18.86 21.77 6.25
C VAL A 22 19.95 21.65 5.19
N VAL A 23 19.61 22.01 3.96
CA VAL A 23 20.56 21.98 2.85
C VAL A 23 21.46 23.20 3.01
N ASP A 24 22.73 22.99 3.37
CA ASP A 24 23.73 24.04 3.30
C ASP A 24 23.83 24.55 1.85
N ALA A 25 23.80 25.87 1.68
CA ALA A 25 23.73 26.57 0.40
C ALA A 25 24.90 26.29 -0.57
N ALA A 26 25.90 25.49 -0.16
CA ALA A 26 27.05 25.07 -0.96
C ALA A 26 26.89 23.69 -1.63
N SER A 27 25.85 22.92 -1.29
CA SER A 27 25.64 21.59 -1.86
C SER A 27 24.56 21.65 -2.95
N THR A 28 24.98 21.47 -4.20
CA THR A 28 24.15 21.32 -5.41
C THR A 28 23.35 20.02 -5.38
N VAL A 29 22.65 19.72 -4.28
CA VAL A 29 21.63 18.67 -4.27
C VAL A 29 20.42 19.29 -4.91
N VAL A 30 20.22 18.99 -6.19
CA VAL A 30 18.96 19.17 -6.90
C VAL A 30 17.86 18.80 -5.91
N LEU A 31 17.02 19.76 -5.50
CA LEU A 31 15.83 19.48 -4.71
C LEU A 31 15.07 18.41 -5.49
N SER A 32 15.24 17.15 -5.10
CA SER A 32 14.61 16.05 -5.80
C SER A 32 13.12 16.33 -5.73
N LYS A 33 12.48 16.54 -6.89
CA LYS A 33 11.03 16.77 -6.98
C LYS A 33 10.21 15.62 -6.35
N GLU A 34 10.88 14.53 -6.01
CA GLU A 34 10.34 13.33 -5.39
C GLU A 34 10.03 13.53 -3.88
N PRO A 35 8.83 13.12 -3.42
CA PRO A 35 8.46 13.15 -2.00
C PRO A 35 9.42 12.33 -1.12
N MET A 36 9.68 12.81 0.09
CA MET A 36 10.51 12.12 1.09
C MET A 36 10.15 10.64 1.28
N ARG A 37 8.85 10.33 1.41
CA ARG A 37 8.35 8.96 1.57
C ARG A 37 8.78 8.02 0.44
N THR A 38 8.83 8.51 -0.80
CA THR A 38 9.24 7.71 -1.96
C THR A 38 10.75 7.48 -1.95
N ARG A 39 11.53 8.53 -1.64
CA ARG A 39 13.00 8.43 -1.49
C ARG A 39 13.41 7.39 -0.45
N VAL A 40 12.70 7.39 0.68
CA VAL A 40 12.93 6.46 1.79
C VAL A 40 12.71 5.03 1.34
N VAL A 41 11.56 4.74 0.70
CA VAL A 41 11.27 3.39 0.21
C VAL A 41 12.33 2.94 -0.78
N LYS A 42 12.69 3.77 -1.77
CA LYS A 42 13.73 3.44 -2.75
C LYS A 42 15.08 3.15 -2.07
N LYS A 43 15.50 3.98 -1.11
CA LYS A 43 16.74 3.77 -0.36
C LYS A 43 16.70 2.48 0.46
N MET A 44 15.56 2.16 1.06
CA MET A 44 15.42 0.95 1.87
C MET A 44 15.39 -0.32 1.04
N LEU A 45 14.87 -0.26 -0.19
CA LEU A 45 14.85 -1.37 -1.15
C LEU A 45 16.14 -1.53 -1.94
N GLN A 46 17.06 -0.55 -1.91
CA GLN A 46 18.34 -0.61 -2.62
C GLN A 46 19.15 -1.90 -2.39
N PRO A 47 19.21 -2.48 -1.16
CA PRO A 47 19.97 -3.71 -0.93
C PRO A 47 19.32 -4.98 -1.49
N VAL A 48 18.07 -4.91 -1.97
CA VAL A 48 17.34 -6.08 -2.46
C VAL A 48 17.86 -6.45 -3.84
N THR A 49 18.59 -7.56 -3.92
CA THR A 49 19.29 -7.99 -5.15
C THR A 49 18.39 -8.68 -6.18
N ASP A 50 17.29 -9.29 -5.74
CA ASP A 50 16.30 -9.93 -6.62
C ASP A 50 14.88 -9.40 -6.35
N PRO A 51 14.52 -8.24 -6.94
CA PRO A 51 13.22 -7.60 -6.72
C PRO A 51 11.99 -8.47 -7.00
N LYS A 52 12.10 -9.46 -7.90
CA LYS A 52 10.95 -10.25 -8.37
C LYS A 52 10.63 -11.45 -7.47
N SER A 53 11.56 -11.89 -6.62
CA SER A 53 11.31 -12.93 -5.63
C SER A 53 10.68 -12.41 -4.34
N HIS A 54 10.44 -11.10 -4.25
CA HIS A 54 9.90 -10.46 -3.06
C HIS A 54 8.64 -9.64 -3.37
N ILE A 55 7.68 -9.71 -2.46
CA ILE A 55 6.53 -8.81 -2.43
C ILE A 55 6.73 -7.79 -1.32
N VAL A 56 6.68 -6.52 -1.68
CA VAL A 56 6.85 -5.40 -0.76
C VAL A 56 5.48 -4.92 -0.29
N TYR A 57 5.28 -4.86 1.03
CA TYR A 57 4.05 -4.38 1.65
C TYR A 57 4.27 -3.03 2.33
N PHE A 58 3.50 -2.01 1.92
CA PHE A 58 3.61 -0.66 2.46
C PHE A 58 2.53 -0.35 3.48
N ASP A 59 2.91 0.47 4.47
CA ASP A 59 1.93 1.27 5.19
C ASP A 59 1.31 2.35 4.28
N ASN A 60 0.10 2.78 4.64
CA ASN A 60 -0.60 3.91 4.06
C ASN A 60 0.25 5.19 3.97
N PHE A 61 1.17 5.42 4.91
CA PHE A 61 2.05 6.58 4.87
C PHE A 61 2.95 6.61 3.62
N PHE A 62 3.45 5.46 3.19
CA PHE A 62 4.40 5.38 2.08
C PHE A 62 3.73 5.25 0.72
N ASN A 63 2.61 4.54 0.65
CA ASN A 63 2.01 4.19 -0.62
C ASN A 63 1.49 5.42 -1.38
N SER A 64 1.67 5.38 -2.70
CA SER A 64 1.13 6.34 -3.67
C SER A 64 1.18 5.72 -5.06
N TYR A 65 0.32 6.20 -5.96
CA TYR A 65 0.32 5.73 -7.34
C TYR A 65 1.69 5.86 -8.03
N ASN A 66 2.35 7.02 -7.91
CA ASN A 66 3.67 7.25 -8.51
C ASN A 66 4.74 6.31 -7.94
N LEU A 67 4.68 5.98 -6.65
CA LEU A 67 5.61 5.00 -6.06
C LEU A 67 5.43 3.61 -6.69
N LEU A 68 4.19 3.19 -6.96
CA LEU A 68 3.93 1.90 -7.60
C LEU A 68 4.44 1.85 -9.05
N VAL A 69 4.35 2.97 -9.78
CA VAL A 69 4.93 3.12 -11.12
C VAL A 69 6.46 3.01 -11.06
N ASP A 70 7.08 3.75 -10.14
CA ASP A 70 8.54 3.76 -9.94
C ASP A 70 9.08 2.37 -9.53
N LEU A 71 8.24 1.55 -8.88
CA LEU A 71 8.57 0.21 -8.42
C LEU A 71 8.12 -0.88 -9.41
N SER A 72 7.97 -0.59 -10.71
CA SER A 72 7.59 -1.59 -11.73
C SER A 72 8.53 -2.82 -11.82
N GLY A 73 9.75 -2.74 -11.26
CA GLY A 73 10.65 -3.88 -11.10
C GLY A 73 10.36 -4.78 -9.88
N PHE A 74 9.60 -4.29 -8.91
CA PHE A 74 9.19 -4.98 -7.68
C PHE A 74 7.70 -5.33 -7.72
N GLN A 75 7.33 -6.39 -7.01
CA GLN A 75 5.92 -6.62 -6.67
C GLN A 75 5.61 -5.82 -5.40
N ALA A 76 4.67 -4.89 -5.47
CA ALA A 76 4.41 -3.96 -4.38
C ALA A 76 2.91 -3.72 -4.15
N THR A 77 2.49 -3.71 -2.89
CA THR A 77 1.10 -3.44 -2.50
C THR A 77 0.99 -2.68 -1.18
N GLY A 78 -0.05 -1.86 -1.04
CA GLY A 78 -0.23 -1.00 0.13
C GLY A 78 -1.66 -0.50 0.27
N ILE A 79 -2.09 -0.13 1.48
CA ILE A 79 -3.23 0.78 1.62
C ILE A 79 -2.82 2.11 0.98
N ILE A 80 -3.69 2.73 0.21
CA ILE A 80 -3.46 4.02 -0.43
C ILE A 80 -4.52 5.01 0.03
N ARG A 81 -4.09 6.23 0.34
CA ARG A 81 -5.02 7.32 0.67
C ARG A 81 -5.70 7.82 -0.60
N SER A 82 -6.96 8.22 -0.48
CA SER A 82 -7.75 8.77 -1.60
C SER A 82 -7.08 9.98 -2.26
N ASP A 83 -6.36 10.82 -1.51
CA ASP A 83 -5.57 11.96 -2.03
C ASP A 83 -4.34 11.56 -2.88
N ARG A 84 -4.03 10.27 -2.99
CA ARG A 84 -2.82 9.75 -3.64
C ARG A 84 -3.10 8.79 -4.80
N ILE A 85 -4.37 8.57 -5.10
CA ILE A 85 -4.82 7.75 -6.23
C ILE A 85 -5.05 8.72 -7.38
N TRP A 86 -4.15 8.74 -8.36
CA TRP A 86 -4.21 9.67 -9.48
C TRP A 86 -5.19 9.16 -10.54
N HIS A 87 -6.19 9.97 -10.92
CA HIS A 87 -7.08 9.72 -12.08
C HIS A 87 -7.86 8.39 -12.03
N CYS A 88 -8.21 7.94 -10.82
CA CYS A 88 -8.95 6.70 -10.63
C CYS A 88 -10.45 7.01 -10.44
N PRO A 89 -11.35 6.52 -11.32
CA PRO A 89 -12.78 6.79 -11.28
C PRO A 89 -13.54 5.96 -10.23
N LEU A 90 -12.91 5.63 -9.10
CA LEU A 90 -13.58 4.93 -8.01
C LEU A 90 -14.58 5.84 -7.31
N GLU A 91 -15.61 5.25 -6.73
CA GLU A 91 -16.55 6.00 -5.90
C GLU A 91 -15.84 6.77 -4.78
N ILE A 92 -16.34 7.96 -4.44
CA ILE A 92 -15.80 8.76 -3.34
C ILE A 92 -16.12 8.12 -1.98
N ASP A 93 -15.29 8.38 -0.96
CA ASP A 93 -15.40 7.74 0.35
C ASP A 93 -16.76 8.00 1.04
N SER A 94 -17.36 9.16 0.82
CA SER A 94 -18.64 9.54 1.43
C SER A 94 -19.84 8.80 0.87
N THR A 95 -19.83 8.46 -0.43
CA THR A 95 -20.88 7.65 -1.07
C THR A 95 -20.64 6.18 -0.80
N PHE A 96 -19.39 5.73 -0.98
CA PHE A 96 -19.04 4.32 -0.88
C PHE A 96 -19.28 3.76 0.53
N LYS A 97 -19.06 4.54 1.59
CA LYS A 97 -19.38 4.14 2.99
C LYS A 97 -20.85 3.81 3.23
N LYS A 98 -21.75 4.27 2.37
CA LYS A 98 -23.20 4.01 2.46
C LYS A 98 -23.60 2.70 1.78
N THR A 99 -22.71 2.09 0.99
CA THR A 99 -22.96 0.77 0.39
C THR A 99 -23.01 -0.31 1.47
N SER A 100 -23.48 -1.50 1.13
CA SER A 100 -23.51 -2.62 2.07
C SER A 100 -22.09 -2.97 2.53
N ARG A 101 -21.96 -3.39 3.79
CA ARG A 101 -20.69 -3.89 4.31
C ARG A 101 -20.24 -5.11 3.49
N GLY A 102 -18.98 -5.14 3.06
CA GLY A 102 -18.44 -6.13 2.13
C GLY A 102 -18.44 -5.70 0.66
N SER A 103 -19.16 -4.62 0.32
CA SER A 103 -19.11 -4.04 -1.03
C SER A 103 -17.67 -3.70 -1.41
N HIS A 104 -17.33 -3.94 -2.67
CA HIS A 104 -16.04 -3.62 -3.24
C HIS A 104 -16.21 -2.97 -4.61
N ASP A 105 -15.23 -2.16 -4.99
CA ASP A 105 -15.12 -1.52 -6.29
C ASP A 105 -13.65 -1.58 -6.71
N PHE A 106 -13.37 -1.65 -8.00
CA PHE A 106 -12.00 -1.77 -8.49
C PHE A 106 -11.78 -0.98 -9.78
N TYR A 107 -10.53 -0.60 -9.97
CA TYR A 107 -10.07 0.06 -11.17
C TYR A 107 -8.70 -0.48 -11.57
N PHE A 108 -8.53 -0.74 -12.87
CA PHE A 108 -7.26 -1.17 -13.43
C PHE A 108 -6.73 -0.13 -14.42
N ASP A 109 -5.56 0.43 -14.11
CA ASP A 109 -4.81 1.24 -15.05
C ASP A 109 -4.00 0.33 -15.98
N VAL A 110 -4.45 0.21 -17.22
CA VAL A 110 -3.80 -0.59 -18.27
C VAL A 110 -2.39 -0.08 -18.58
N LYS A 111 -2.15 1.24 -18.51
CA LYS A 111 -0.89 1.84 -18.93
C LYS A 111 0.26 1.45 -18.01
N ASN A 112 0.06 1.55 -16.70
CA ASN A 112 1.09 1.23 -15.70
C ASN A 112 0.85 -0.10 -14.98
N ARG A 113 -0.22 -0.83 -15.36
CA ARG A 113 -0.64 -2.11 -14.79
C ARG A 113 -0.86 -2.04 -13.28
N ILE A 114 -1.51 -0.97 -12.83
CA ILE A 114 -1.83 -0.76 -11.42
C ILE A 114 -3.30 -1.08 -11.19
N THR A 115 -3.56 -1.97 -10.24
CA THR A 115 -4.92 -2.27 -9.77
C THR A 115 -5.16 -1.53 -8.46
N VAL A 116 -6.32 -0.87 -8.36
CA VAL A 116 -6.80 -0.20 -7.15
C VAL A 116 -8.10 -0.86 -6.75
N VAL A 117 -8.19 -1.32 -5.51
CA VAL A 117 -9.37 -2.00 -4.97
C VAL A 117 -9.86 -1.25 -3.74
N LYS A 118 -11.13 -0.87 -3.74
CA LYS A 118 -11.83 -0.26 -2.61
C LYS A 118 -12.70 -1.31 -1.94
N TRP A 119 -12.70 -1.35 -0.61
CA TRP A 119 -13.49 -2.33 0.14
C TRP A 119 -14.17 -1.72 1.37
N ASN A 120 -15.48 -1.96 1.47
CA ASN A 120 -16.33 -1.40 2.50
C ASN A 120 -16.51 -2.34 3.71
N ASP A 121 -15.47 -2.47 4.52
CA ASP A 121 -15.60 -2.91 5.93
C ASP A 121 -15.21 -1.77 6.86
N LYS A 122 -14.06 -1.16 6.56
CA LYS A 122 -13.60 0.11 7.16
C LYS A 122 -13.46 1.22 6.12
N CYS A 123 -14.00 1.01 4.92
CA CYS A 123 -13.79 1.85 3.73
C CYS A 123 -12.30 2.12 3.49
N ILE A 124 -11.57 1.07 3.12
CA ILE A 124 -10.15 1.15 2.78
C ILE A 124 -9.96 1.04 1.27
N THR A 125 -8.87 1.61 0.78
CA THR A 125 -8.43 1.45 -0.60
C THR A 125 -7.03 0.86 -0.61
N LEU A 126 -6.83 -0.19 -1.41
CA LEU A 126 -5.55 -0.82 -1.66
C LEU A 126 -5.13 -0.54 -3.10
N ALA A 127 -3.82 -0.44 -3.33
CA ALA A 127 -3.26 -0.40 -4.67
C ALA A 127 -2.09 -1.36 -4.79
N THR A 128 -1.92 -1.95 -5.97
CA THR A 128 -0.91 -2.96 -6.29
C THR A 128 -0.47 -2.85 -7.74
N ASN A 129 0.79 -3.19 -8.04
CA ASN A 129 1.37 -3.16 -9.38
C ASN A 129 1.60 -4.56 -10.01
N PHE A 130 1.22 -5.63 -9.31
CA PHE A 130 1.51 -7.01 -9.76
C PHE A 130 0.28 -7.91 -9.76
N ASP A 131 -0.75 -7.57 -9.00
CA ASP A 131 -1.97 -8.37 -8.90
C ASP A 131 -3.06 -7.76 -9.78
N ILE A 132 -3.63 -8.57 -10.67
CA ILE A 132 -4.59 -8.15 -11.72
C ILE A 132 -5.96 -8.79 -11.48
N LEU A 133 -6.05 -9.80 -10.61
CA LEU A 133 -7.24 -10.65 -10.51
C LEU A 133 -8.05 -10.34 -9.26
N GLU A 134 -9.26 -9.87 -9.50
CA GLU A 134 -10.33 -9.76 -8.52
C GLU A 134 -10.82 -11.16 -8.14
N LEU A 135 -10.05 -11.85 -7.30
CA LEU A 135 -10.54 -13.05 -6.62
C LEU A 135 -11.14 -12.63 -5.28
N LEU A 136 -12.39 -13.01 -5.03
CA LEU A 136 -13.05 -12.82 -3.74
C LEU A 136 -12.72 -13.99 -2.79
N THR A 137 -12.53 -13.66 -1.52
CA THR A 137 -12.32 -14.62 -0.42
C THR A 137 -13.33 -14.32 0.69
N CYS A 138 -13.94 -15.33 1.31
CA CYS A 138 -14.80 -15.10 2.47
C CYS A 138 -13.96 -14.75 3.70
N ALA A 139 -14.27 -13.65 4.37
CA ALA A 139 -13.64 -13.27 5.63
C ALA A 139 -14.66 -13.34 6.77
N SER A 140 -14.30 -14.01 7.87
CA SER A 140 -15.10 -14.01 9.10
C SER A 140 -14.76 -12.77 9.92
N ARG A 141 -15.76 -11.90 10.15
CA ARG A 141 -15.61 -10.67 10.94
C ARG A 141 -16.66 -10.63 12.05
N ARG A 142 -16.24 -10.22 13.24
CA ARG A 142 -17.16 -9.93 14.36
C ARG A 142 -17.84 -8.59 14.12
N GLU A 143 -19.15 -8.53 14.31
CA GLU A 143 -19.86 -7.28 14.50
C GLU A 143 -19.67 -6.78 15.93
N LYS A 144 -19.61 -5.46 16.10
CA LYS A 144 -19.51 -4.85 17.44
C LYS A 144 -20.85 -4.87 18.18
N GLU A 145 -21.97 -4.91 17.45
CA GLU A 145 -23.33 -4.78 18.01
C GLU A 145 -24.01 -6.13 18.29
N LYS A 146 -23.63 -7.19 17.56
CA LYS A 146 -24.06 -8.56 17.83
C LYS A 146 -22.83 -9.41 18.00
N ALA A 147 -22.76 -10.20 19.06
CA ALA A 147 -21.66 -11.14 19.32
C ALA A 147 -21.59 -12.31 18.32
N GLU A 148 -22.15 -12.15 17.12
CA GLU A 148 -22.18 -13.11 16.04
C GLU A 148 -21.09 -12.79 15.02
N LYS A 149 -20.50 -13.84 14.45
CA LYS A 149 -19.51 -13.74 13.38
C LYS A 149 -20.26 -13.80 12.05
N ASN A 150 -20.31 -12.68 11.33
CA ASN A 150 -20.84 -12.68 9.97
C ASN A 150 -19.71 -12.99 8.98
N GLN A 151 -20.03 -13.79 7.95
CA GLN A 151 -19.15 -13.93 6.80
C GLN A 151 -19.37 -12.75 5.88
N ILE A 152 -18.29 -12.07 5.52
CA ILE A 152 -18.30 -10.91 4.65
C ILE A 152 -17.37 -11.22 3.49
N ASP A 153 -17.82 -10.94 2.27
CA ASP A 153 -16.97 -11.06 1.10
C ASP A 153 -15.83 -10.05 1.18
N GLN A 154 -14.62 -10.54 0.98
CA GLN A 154 -13.38 -9.76 1.09
C GLN A 154 -12.49 -10.04 -0.12
N PRO A 155 -12.04 -9.01 -0.85
CA PRO A 155 -11.06 -9.18 -1.91
C PRO A 155 -9.80 -9.91 -1.42
N CYS A 156 -9.31 -10.87 -2.20
CA CYS A 156 -8.10 -11.65 -1.89
C CYS A 156 -6.90 -10.74 -1.62
N LEU A 157 -6.79 -9.64 -2.37
CA LEU A 157 -5.79 -8.60 -2.16
C LEU A 157 -5.79 -8.07 -0.71
N VAL A 158 -6.97 -7.79 -0.15
CA VAL A 158 -7.11 -7.34 1.24
C VAL A 158 -6.65 -8.43 2.21
N ASN A 159 -6.95 -9.69 1.91
CA ASN A 159 -6.55 -10.82 2.76
C ASN A 159 -5.03 -11.01 2.77
N ASN A 160 -4.43 -11.00 1.58
CA ASN A 160 -2.98 -11.11 1.40
C ASN A 160 -2.25 -9.94 2.07
N TYR A 161 -2.79 -8.73 1.95
CA TYR A 161 -2.27 -7.56 2.65
C TYR A 161 -2.32 -7.74 4.18
N ASN A 162 -3.47 -8.13 4.73
CA ASN A 162 -3.63 -8.28 6.19
C ASN A 162 -2.75 -9.37 6.81
N LYS A 163 -2.40 -10.43 6.06
CA LYS A 163 -1.48 -11.48 6.53
C LYS A 163 -0.03 -10.99 6.66
N ASN A 164 0.41 -10.12 5.76
CA ASN A 164 1.81 -9.70 5.66
C ASN A 164 2.07 -8.29 6.25
N VAL A 165 1.00 -7.55 6.59
CA VAL A 165 1.04 -6.25 7.28
C VAL A 165 1.85 -6.26 8.58
N TRP A 166 1.90 -7.38 9.29
CA TRP A 166 2.50 -7.44 10.61
C TRP A 166 4.04 -7.47 10.59
N CYS A 167 4.65 -7.68 9.42
CA CYS A 167 6.10 -7.83 9.24
C CYS A 167 6.78 -6.54 8.71
N ARG A 168 6.44 -5.34 9.24
CA ARG A 168 6.53 -4.08 8.47
C ARG A 168 7.60 -3.03 8.79
N PHE A 169 7.84 -2.21 7.75
CA PHE A 169 8.11 -0.76 7.79
C PHE A 169 7.32 -0.04 8.88
N SER A 170 7.97 0.07 10.04
CA SER A 170 7.63 0.91 11.18
C SER A 170 8.64 2.04 11.28
#